data_AF-A0A7S6S6T7-F1
#
_entry.id   AF-A0A7S6S6T7-F1
#
_cell.length_a   1.000
_cell.length_b   1.000
_cell.length_c   1.000
_cell.angle_alpha   90.00
_cell.angle_beta   90.00
_cell.angle_gamma   90.00
#
_symmetry.space_group_name_H-M   'P 1'
#
loop_
_entity.id
_entity.type
_entity.pdbx_description
1 polymer ?
#
loop_
_entity_poly.entity_id
_entity_poly.type
_entity_poly.pdbx_seq_one_letter_code
_entity_poly.pdbx_strand_id
1 'polypeptide(L)'
;MNNMKSLLPGKLTWPLLLLALSLLSPIAAHADETLNIRPQEAPDACNARSAQVRVTVNNMKAGGVLNVELYDDPDNFLFKKGRKRKVRIPAADGQQKVCMNLEQPGTYAVAVYHDIDANRKLKKRWNLLPEEPFGLSNNPKQQTGFPKFSDSAFTTGKLGADIVIDLQQPLKQ
;
A
#
# COMPACT_ATOMS: atom_id res chain seq x y z
N MET A 1 76.96 -41.95 -51.60
CA MET A 1 76.90 -40.54 -52.06
C MET A 1 75.80 -39.85 -51.25
N ASN A 2 76.17 -39.24 -50.12
CA ASN A 2 76.50 -37.80 -49.95
C ASN A 2 75.22 -36.99 -49.65
N ASN A 3 75.01 -36.64 -48.37
CA ASN A 3 75.21 -35.30 -47.77
C ASN A 3 73.94 -34.41 -47.87
N MET A 4 73.21 -34.18 -46.78
CA MET A 4 73.42 -33.19 -45.71
C MET A 4 73.01 -31.77 -46.12
N LYS A 5 72.01 -31.19 -45.45
CA LYS A 5 72.12 -30.04 -44.52
C LYS A 5 70.74 -29.53 -44.07
N SER A 6 70.63 -29.29 -42.77
CA SER A 6 69.58 -28.57 -42.07
C SER A 6 69.65 -27.06 -42.34
N LEU A 7 68.58 -26.34 -42.00
CA LEU A 7 68.60 -25.03 -41.31
C LEU A 7 67.17 -24.67 -40.84
N LEU A 8 67.04 -24.39 -39.53
CA LEU A 8 65.88 -23.87 -38.78
C LEU A 8 65.74 -22.32 -38.98
N PRO A 9 64.93 -21.54 -38.21
CA PRO A 9 63.60 -21.70 -37.58
C PRO A 9 62.65 -20.51 -37.91
N GLY A 10 61.34 -20.60 -37.58
CA GLY A 10 60.45 -19.43 -37.77
C GLY A 10 59.04 -19.49 -37.16
N LYS A 11 58.95 -19.15 -35.87
CA LYS A 11 57.89 -18.37 -35.20
C LYS A 11 56.45 -18.93 -35.12
N LEU A 12 56.19 -19.49 -33.94
CA LEU A 12 54.96 -19.48 -33.14
C LEU A 12 54.10 -18.19 -33.32
N THR A 13 52.81 -18.33 -33.64
CA THR A 13 51.70 -17.54 -33.06
C THR A 13 50.36 -18.25 -33.32
N TRP A 14 49.62 -18.58 -32.27
CA TRP A 14 48.20 -18.93 -32.33
C TRP A 14 47.35 -17.65 -32.39
N PRO A 15 46.33 -17.53 -33.26
CA PRO A 15 45.24 -16.61 -33.00
C PRO A 15 44.04 -17.36 -32.42
N LEU A 16 43.84 -17.07 -31.14
CA LEU A 16 42.63 -17.08 -30.33
C LEU A 16 41.30 -17.22 -31.11
N LEU A 17 40.53 -18.23 -30.70
CA LEU A 17 39.09 -18.33 -30.90
C LEU A 17 38.41 -17.18 -30.12
N LEU A 18 37.88 -16.16 -30.81
CA LEU A 18 37.03 -15.14 -30.20
C LEU A 18 35.57 -15.38 -30.59
N LEU A 19 34.91 -16.27 -29.85
CA LEU A 19 33.45 -16.31 -29.79
C LEU A 19 33.00 -15.10 -28.97
N ALA A 20 32.66 -14.00 -29.64
CA ALA A 20 32.02 -12.86 -29.00
C ALA A 20 30.56 -13.22 -28.65
N LEU A 21 30.37 -13.86 -27.50
CA LEU A 21 29.06 -14.15 -26.94
C LEU A 21 28.48 -12.84 -26.41
N SER A 22 27.58 -12.22 -27.17
CA SER A 22 26.83 -11.05 -26.73
C SER A 22 25.96 -11.42 -25.52
N LEU A 23 26.40 -11.03 -24.32
CA LEU A 23 25.61 -11.11 -23.11
C LEU A 23 24.49 -10.06 -23.20
N LEU A 24 23.28 -10.47 -23.63
CA LEU A 24 22.09 -9.75 -23.22
C LEU A 24 22.01 -9.89 -21.70
N SER A 25 22.38 -8.83 -20.98
CA SER A 25 22.01 -8.73 -19.57
C SER A 25 20.48 -8.78 -19.49
N PRO A 26 19.87 -9.74 -18.79
CA PRO A 26 18.49 -9.58 -18.42
C PRO A 26 18.45 -8.32 -17.56
N ILE A 27 17.67 -7.32 -18.00
CA ILE A 27 17.26 -6.23 -17.12
C ILE A 27 16.64 -6.93 -15.92
N ALA A 28 17.28 -6.81 -14.75
CA ALA A 28 16.74 -7.35 -13.52
C ALA A 28 15.34 -6.75 -13.37
N ALA A 29 14.34 -7.63 -13.45
CA ALA A 29 12.96 -7.26 -13.16
C ALA A 29 12.96 -6.58 -11.80
N HIS A 30 12.37 -5.37 -11.73
CA HIS A 30 12.14 -4.69 -10.47
C HIS A 30 11.36 -5.65 -9.58
N ALA A 31 12.02 -6.10 -8.51
CA ALA A 31 11.41 -6.97 -7.52
C ALA A 31 10.15 -6.28 -6.99
N ASP A 32 9.02 -6.97 -7.12
CA ASP A 32 7.80 -6.74 -6.37
C ASP A 32 8.19 -6.70 -4.89
N GLU A 33 8.35 -5.49 -4.35
CA GLU A 33 8.62 -5.29 -2.93
C GLU A 33 7.37 -5.75 -2.20
N THR A 34 7.37 -7.02 -1.80
CA THR A 34 6.27 -7.64 -1.05
C THR A 34 5.92 -6.70 0.11
N LEU A 35 4.74 -6.09 0.02
CA LEU A 35 4.30 -5.09 0.99
C LEU A 35 4.45 -5.67 2.40
N ASN A 36 5.35 -5.09 3.20
CA ASN A 36 5.65 -5.58 4.55
C ASN A 36 4.50 -5.22 5.52
N ILE A 37 3.41 -5.97 5.44
CA ILE A 37 2.25 -5.86 6.33
C ILE A 37 2.55 -6.65 7.59
N ARG A 38 2.61 -5.95 8.73
CA ARG A 38 2.89 -6.58 10.02
C ARG A 38 1.65 -7.35 10.50
N PRO A 39 1.80 -8.44 11.28
CA PRO A 39 0.65 -9.23 11.74
C PRO A 39 -0.45 -8.42 12.45
N GLN A 40 -0.07 -7.45 13.28
CA GLN A 40 -1.01 -6.56 13.98
C GLN A 40 -1.71 -5.53 13.07
N GLU A 41 -1.25 -5.40 11.82
CA GLU A 41 -1.80 -4.52 10.79
C GLU A 41 -2.57 -5.31 9.74
N ALA A 42 -2.73 -6.62 9.90
CA ALA A 42 -3.52 -7.46 9.01
C ALA A 42 -5.03 -7.25 9.27
N PRO A 43 -5.89 -7.39 8.23
CA PRO A 43 -7.33 -7.41 8.41
C PRO A 43 -7.76 -8.67 9.15
N ASP A 44 -8.89 -8.59 9.87
CA ASP A 44 -9.55 -9.80 10.33
C ASP A 44 -10.33 -10.45 9.18
N ALA A 45 -10.59 -11.75 9.31
CA ALA A 45 -11.54 -12.43 8.45
C ALA A 45 -12.94 -11.81 8.61
N CYS A 46 -13.57 -11.44 7.51
CA CYS A 46 -14.91 -10.86 7.51
C CYS A 46 -15.97 -11.88 7.95
N ASN A 47 -16.75 -11.54 8.95
CA ASN A 47 -17.85 -12.36 9.45
C ASN A 47 -19.04 -11.48 9.89
N ALA A 48 -20.17 -11.61 9.21
CA ALA A 48 -21.37 -10.83 9.50
C ALA A 48 -22.01 -11.13 10.88
N ARG A 49 -21.58 -12.22 11.53
CA ARG A 49 -22.06 -12.67 12.85
C ARG A 49 -21.09 -12.32 13.99
N SER A 50 -20.03 -11.57 13.71
CA SER A 50 -19.07 -11.10 14.71
C SER A 50 -19.20 -9.59 14.90
N ALA A 51 -18.84 -9.08 16.08
CA ALA A 51 -18.75 -7.65 16.33
C ALA A 51 -17.61 -7.04 15.47
N GLN A 52 -17.94 -6.51 14.30
CA GLN A 52 -16.96 -6.00 13.33
C GLN A 52 -17.38 -4.69 12.68
N VAL A 53 -16.43 -3.78 12.51
CA VAL A 53 -16.52 -2.73 11.48
C VAL A 53 -16.08 -3.35 10.16
N ARG A 54 -16.98 -3.37 9.19
CA ARG A 54 -16.80 -3.97 7.87
C ARG A 54 -16.83 -2.85 6.83
N VAL A 55 -15.63 -2.41 6.46
CA VAL A 55 -15.40 -1.26 5.61
C VAL A 55 -15.32 -1.72 4.16
N THR A 56 -16.18 -1.16 3.33
CA THR A 56 -16.10 -1.29 1.88
C THR A 56 -15.55 0.01 1.31
N VAL A 57 -14.41 -0.04 0.63
CA VAL A 57 -13.76 1.14 0.06
C VAL A 57 -13.96 1.12 -1.46
N ASN A 58 -14.56 2.18 -1.97
CA ASN A 58 -14.77 2.39 -3.40
C ASN A 58 -13.65 3.25 -4.01
N ASN A 59 -13.60 3.30 -5.34
CA ASN A 59 -12.66 4.10 -6.12
C ASN A 59 -11.18 3.77 -5.88
N MET A 60 -10.88 2.51 -5.52
CA MET A 60 -9.50 2.05 -5.39
C MET A 60 -8.84 1.86 -6.76
N LYS A 61 -7.52 2.08 -6.76
CA LYS A 61 -6.62 1.76 -7.86
C LYS A 61 -5.57 0.76 -7.39
N ALA A 62 -5.12 -0.10 -8.29
CA ALA A 62 -4.06 -1.06 -7.98
C ALA A 62 -2.71 -0.38 -7.73
N GLY A 63 -1.85 -1.04 -6.95
CA GLY A 63 -0.49 -0.61 -6.61
C GLY A 63 -0.43 0.18 -5.29
N GLY A 64 0.61 -0.03 -4.49
CA GLY A 64 0.70 0.57 -3.15
C GLY A 64 -0.22 -0.12 -2.12
N VAL A 65 -0.62 0.62 -1.08
CA VAL A 65 -1.29 0.07 0.12
C VAL A 65 -2.57 0.84 0.46
N LEU A 66 -3.68 0.10 0.64
CA LEU A 66 -4.85 0.65 1.30
C LEU A 66 -4.66 0.59 2.82
N ASN A 67 -4.70 1.75 3.46
CA ASN A 67 -4.69 1.91 4.91
C ASN A 67 -6.11 2.18 5.40
N VAL A 68 -6.53 1.47 6.46
CA VAL A 68 -7.82 1.66 7.14
C VAL A 68 -7.55 1.88 8.63
N GLU A 69 -7.89 3.05 9.15
CA GLU A 69 -7.62 3.49 10.53
C GLU A 69 -8.93 3.71 11.28
N LEU A 70 -9.10 3.01 12.43
CA LEU A 70 -10.28 3.09 13.30
C LEU A 70 -9.98 4.00 14.50
N TYR A 71 -10.94 4.84 14.86
CA TYR A 71 -10.86 5.82 15.94
C TYR A 71 -12.10 5.75 16.83
N ASP A 72 -11.90 5.93 18.14
CA ASP A 72 -12.94 6.15 19.16
C ASP A 72 -12.60 7.30 20.11
N ASP A 73 -11.56 8.08 19.80
CA ASP A 73 -11.11 9.26 20.56
C ASP A 73 -11.41 10.53 19.76
N PRO A 74 -12.45 11.31 20.14
CA PRO A 74 -12.83 12.52 19.42
C PRO A 74 -11.78 13.62 19.43
N ASP A 75 -11.01 13.74 20.53
CA ASP A 75 -10.02 14.80 20.72
C ASP A 75 -8.75 14.55 19.90
N ASN A 76 -8.52 13.28 19.53
CA ASN A 76 -7.33 12.85 18.82
C ASN A 76 -7.63 12.20 17.46
N PHE A 77 -8.81 12.49 16.89
CA PHE A 77 -9.20 12.01 15.57
C PHE A 77 -8.18 12.40 14.49
N LEU A 78 -7.83 11.45 13.61
CA LEU A 78 -6.79 11.58 12.56
C LEU A 78 -5.35 11.75 13.06
N PHE A 79 -5.12 11.69 14.38
CA PHE A 79 -3.77 11.65 14.96
C PHE A 79 -3.37 10.25 15.38
N LYS A 80 -2.06 9.95 15.33
CA LYS A 80 -1.53 8.63 15.73
C LYS A 80 -1.95 8.23 17.15
N LYS A 81 -2.04 9.19 18.08
CA LYS A 81 -2.39 8.94 19.49
C LYS A 81 -3.85 8.56 19.72
N GLY A 82 -4.79 9.01 18.87
CA GLY A 82 -6.21 8.66 18.97
C GLY A 82 -6.60 7.43 18.16
N ARG A 83 -5.66 6.83 17.43
CA ARG A 83 -5.95 5.68 16.59
C ARG A 83 -6.04 4.42 17.43
N LYS A 84 -7.23 3.82 17.46
CA LYS A 84 -7.49 2.54 18.10
C LYS A 84 -6.88 1.37 17.35
N ARG A 85 -7.06 1.35 16.02
CA ARG A 85 -6.56 0.25 15.17
C ARG A 85 -6.14 0.74 13.80
N LYS A 86 -5.20 0.02 13.19
CA LYS A 86 -4.78 0.23 11.81
C LYS A 86 -4.70 -1.10 11.08
N VAL A 87 -5.29 -1.17 9.90
CA VAL A 87 -5.17 -2.29 8.97
C VAL A 87 -4.55 -1.81 7.67
N ARG A 88 -3.76 -2.67 7.03
CA ARG A 88 -3.18 -2.50 5.71
C ARG A 88 -3.48 -3.71 4.84
N ILE A 89 -3.85 -3.46 3.59
CA ILE A 89 -3.93 -4.49 2.54
C ILE A 89 -3.30 -3.96 1.25
N PRO A 90 -2.80 -4.82 0.34
CA PRO A 90 -2.42 -4.40 -0.99
C PRO A 90 -3.57 -3.69 -1.69
N ALA A 91 -3.31 -2.54 -2.30
CA ALA A 91 -4.32 -1.82 -3.06
C ALA A 91 -4.57 -2.53 -4.39
N ALA A 92 -5.85 -2.74 -4.72
CA ALA A 92 -6.30 -3.39 -5.94
C ALA A 92 -7.39 -2.54 -6.61
N ASP A 93 -7.54 -2.66 -7.92
CA ASP A 93 -8.56 -1.90 -8.65
C ASP A 93 -9.98 -2.25 -8.21
N GLY A 94 -10.83 -1.23 -8.11
CA GLY A 94 -12.26 -1.39 -7.86
C GLY A 94 -12.64 -1.24 -6.39
N GLN A 95 -13.48 -2.15 -5.90
CA GLN A 95 -13.97 -2.14 -4.53
C GLN A 95 -13.17 -3.12 -3.67
N GLN A 96 -12.71 -2.68 -2.50
CA GLN A 96 -12.01 -3.55 -1.54
C GLN A 96 -12.74 -3.58 -0.20
N LYS A 97 -12.79 -4.75 0.44
CA LYS A 97 -13.42 -4.95 1.74
C LYS A 97 -12.38 -5.23 2.82
N VAL A 98 -12.48 -4.53 3.93
CA VAL A 98 -11.62 -4.67 5.12
C VAL A 98 -12.49 -4.85 6.34
N CYS A 99 -12.14 -5.82 7.20
CA CYS A 99 -12.88 -6.12 8.42
C CYS A 99 -12.00 -5.97 9.65
N MET A 100 -12.56 -5.34 10.68
CA MET A 100 -11.91 -5.09 11.97
C MET A 100 -12.86 -5.49 13.11
N ASN A 101 -12.48 -6.49 13.88
CA ASN A 101 -13.09 -6.89 15.14
C ASN A 101 -13.13 -5.73 16.12
N LEU A 102 -14.23 -5.65 16.84
CA LEU A 102 -14.48 -4.71 17.93
C LEU A 102 -14.46 -5.45 19.26
N GLU A 103 -13.86 -4.83 20.26
CA GLU A 103 -13.89 -5.31 21.65
C GLU A 103 -15.28 -5.09 22.27
N GLN A 104 -15.94 -3.98 21.91
CA GLN A 104 -17.25 -3.61 22.41
C GLN A 104 -18.00 -2.75 21.38
N PRO A 105 -19.35 -2.72 21.41
CA PRO A 105 -20.11 -1.71 20.69
C PRO A 105 -19.76 -0.30 21.17
N GLY A 106 -19.81 0.68 20.27
CA GLY A 106 -19.55 2.07 20.59
C GLY A 106 -19.77 3.00 19.41
N THR A 107 -19.30 4.24 19.57
CA THR A 107 -19.24 5.22 18.48
C THR A 107 -17.82 5.28 17.95
N TYR A 108 -17.68 5.11 16.64
CA TYR A 108 -16.40 5.02 15.96
C TYR A 108 -16.37 5.96 14.76
N ALA A 109 -15.16 6.29 14.31
CA ALA A 109 -14.91 6.88 13.00
C ALA A 109 -13.82 6.09 12.28
N VAL A 110 -13.89 6.04 10.96
CA VAL A 110 -12.90 5.38 10.11
C VAL A 110 -12.33 6.38 9.13
N ALA A 111 -11.01 6.39 9.01
CA ALA A 111 -10.28 7.07 7.95
C ALA A 111 -9.60 6.04 7.05
N VAL A 112 -9.65 6.25 5.75
CA VAL A 112 -8.97 5.42 4.76
C VAL A 112 -8.08 6.28 3.88
N TYR A 113 -6.96 5.72 3.45
CA TYR A 113 -6.15 6.34 2.41
C TYR A 113 -5.37 5.32 1.61
N HIS A 114 -5.10 5.68 0.37
CA HIS A 114 -4.26 4.95 -0.54
C HIS A 114 -2.85 5.53 -0.49
N ASP A 115 -1.93 4.77 0.10
CA ASP A 115 -0.50 5.05 0.13
C ASP A 115 0.12 4.49 -1.15
N ILE A 116 0.26 5.36 -2.15
CA ILE A 116 0.59 4.98 -3.53
C ILE A 116 2.06 4.56 -3.63
N ASP A 117 2.94 5.22 -2.88
CA ASP A 117 4.39 4.96 -2.89
C ASP A 117 4.84 3.93 -1.83
N ALA A 118 3.89 3.36 -1.07
CA ALA A 118 4.09 2.36 -0.03
C ALA A 118 5.06 2.79 1.09
N ASN A 119 5.23 4.10 1.32
CA ASN A 119 6.14 4.63 2.35
C ASN A 119 5.58 4.50 3.79
N ARG A 120 4.36 3.94 3.93
CA ARG A 120 3.61 3.66 5.16
C ARG A 120 2.98 4.88 5.81
N LYS A 121 2.94 6.03 5.13
CA LYS A 121 2.41 7.31 5.61
C LYS A 121 1.49 7.91 4.55
N LEU A 122 0.44 8.58 4.99
CA LEU A 122 -0.32 9.47 4.13
C LEU A 122 0.55 10.69 3.78
N LYS A 123 0.85 10.88 2.50
CA LYS A 123 1.50 12.09 2.00
C LYS A 123 0.56 13.29 2.15
N LYS A 124 1.08 14.38 2.69
CA LYS A 124 0.33 15.61 2.97
C LYS A 124 1.13 16.83 2.55
N ARG A 125 0.41 17.86 2.11
CA ARG A 125 0.94 19.19 1.86
C ARG A 125 1.32 19.89 3.15
N TRP A 126 2.01 21.03 3.04
CA TRP A 126 2.36 21.92 4.16
C TRP A 126 1.15 22.38 4.99
N ASN A 127 -0.05 22.42 4.39
CA ASN A 127 -1.31 22.78 5.05
C ASN A 127 -2.14 21.56 5.51
N LEU A 128 -1.50 20.38 5.66
CA LEU A 128 -2.10 19.11 6.11
C LEU A 128 -3.09 18.45 5.14
N LEU A 129 -3.36 19.04 3.97
CA LEU A 129 -4.23 18.42 2.97
C LEU A 129 -3.58 17.15 2.38
N PRO A 130 -4.33 16.05 2.20
CA PRO A 130 -3.84 14.86 1.54
C PRO A 130 -3.33 15.14 0.11
N GLU A 131 -2.15 14.61 -0.22
CA GLU A 131 -1.64 14.52 -1.60
C GLU A 131 -1.92 13.16 -2.23
N GLU A 132 -2.49 12.24 -1.46
CA GLU A 132 -2.92 10.92 -1.89
C GLU A 132 -4.41 10.73 -1.62
N PRO A 133 -5.07 9.78 -2.30
CA PRO A 133 -6.50 9.57 -2.13
C PRO A 133 -6.85 9.24 -0.69
N PHE A 134 -7.89 9.90 -0.17
CA PHE A 134 -8.30 9.87 1.23
C PHE A 134 -9.81 9.81 1.33
N GLY A 135 -10.34 9.15 2.36
CA GLY A 135 -11.76 9.03 2.62
C GLY A 135 -12.06 8.89 4.10
N LEU A 136 -13.29 9.23 4.47
CA LEU A 136 -13.80 9.17 5.84
C LEU A 136 -15.13 8.43 5.86
N SER A 137 -15.42 7.74 6.95
CA SER A 137 -16.78 7.25 7.21
C SER A 137 -17.79 8.39 7.17
N ASN A 138 -19.04 8.06 6.80
CA ASN A 138 -20.12 9.00 6.47
C ASN A 138 -19.92 9.84 5.19
N ASN A 139 -18.78 9.75 4.50
CA ASN A 139 -18.50 10.47 3.24
C ASN A 139 -18.92 11.95 3.27
N PRO A 140 -18.40 12.76 4.23
CA PRO A 140 -18.78 14.15 4.36
C PRO A 140 -18.48 14.94 3.08
N LYS A 141 -19.50 15.59 2.50
CA LYS A 141 -19.40 16.27 1.19
C LYS A 141 -18.64 17.60 1.22
N GLN A 142 -18.70 18.30 2.35
CA GLN A 142 -18.06 19.60 2.54
C GLN A 142 -17.41 19.62 3.91
N GLN A 143 -16.09 19.78 3.92
CA GLN A 143 -15.32 19.93 5.14
C GLN A 143 -14.67 21.31 5.10
N THR A 144 -15.17 22.22 5.93
CA THR A 144 -14.52 23.50 6.17
C THR A 144 -13.50 23.31 7.29
N GLY A 145 -12.22 23.31 6.94
CA GLY A 145 -11.13 23.12 7.91
C GLY A 145 -10.84 21.65 8.21
N PHE A 146 -10.20 21.40 9.36
CA PHE A 146 -9.80 20.05 9.75
C PHE A 146 -11.03 19.19 10.12
N PRO A 147 -11.13 17.94 9.64
CA PRO A 147 -12.26 17.07 9.94
C PRO A 147 -12.47 16.87 11.45
N LYS A 148 -13.73 16.99 11.90
CA LYS A 148 -14.10 16.63 13.26
C LYS A 148 -14.50 15.16 13.32
N PHE A 149 -14.28 14.53 14.47
CA PHE A 149 -14.74 13.16 14.71
C PHE A 149 -16.23 12.98 14.40
N SER A 150 -17.06 13.95 14.82
CA SER A 150 -18.51 13.95 14.61
C SER A 150 -18.91 13.85 13.14
N ASP A 151 -18.11 14.40 12.22
CA ASP A 151 -18.41 14.39 10.78
C ASP A 151 -18.31 12.98 10.21
N SER A 152 -17.55 12.12 10.88
CA SER A 152 -17.25 10.74 10.46
C SER A 152 -17.78 9.68 11.44
N ALA A 153 -18.43 10.09 12.53
CA ALA A 153 -18.84 9.19 13.59
C ALA A 153 -20.07 8.35 13.21
N PHE A 154 -20.04 7.07 13.55
CA PHE A 154 -21.17 6.15 13.44
C PHE A 154 -21.22 5.23 14.66
N THR A 155 -22.42 4.77 15.01
CA THR A 155 -22.63 3.84 16.13
C THR A 155 -22.71 2.40 15.62
N THR A 156 -22.09 1.48 16.33
CA THR A 156 -22.12 0.05 16.02
C THR A 156 -23.14 -0.69 16.86
N GLY A 157 -23.84 -1.67 16.28
CA GLY A 157 -24.66 -2.63 17.03
C GLY A 157 -23.84 -3.78 17.61
N LYS A 158 -24.52 -4.80 18.17
CA LYS A 158 -23.87 -6.01 18.73
C LYS A 158 -22.98 -6.75 17.72
N LEU A 159 -23.35 -6.71 16.43
CA LEU A 159 -22.59 -7.32 15.34
C LEU A 159 -21.72 -6.30 14.58
N GLY A 160 -21.50 -5.12 15.17
CA GLY A 160 -20.72 -4.05 14.54
C GLY A 160 -21.53 -3.22 13.55
N ALA A 161 -20.90 -2.85 12.43
CA ALA A 161 -21.49 -2.05 11.35
C ALA A 161 -20.85 -2.38 10.00
N ASP A 162 -21.65 -2.35 8.94
CA ASP A 162 -21.17 -2.33 7.55
C ASP A 162 -21.17 -0.87 7.07
N ILE A 163 -20.04 -0.37 6.58
CA ILE A 163 -19.92 1.00 6.09
C ILE A 163 -19.28 1.02 4.70
N VAL A 164 -19.61 2.05 3.92
CA VAL A 164 -19.03 2.30 2.60
C VAL A 164 -18.30 3.63 2.65
N ILE A 165 -17.06 3.66 2.18
CA ILE A 165 -16.24 4.87 2.09
C ILE A 165 -15.81 5.07 0.64
N ASP A 166 -16.12 6.25 0.11
CA ASP A 166 -15.72 6.67 -1.23
C ASP A 166 -14.40 7.41 -1.15
N LEU A 167 -13.34 6.76 -1.64
CA LEU A 167 -12.02 7.37 -1.69
C LEU A 167 -12.06 8.58 -2.64
N GLN A 168 -11.68 9.76 -2.11
CA GLN A 168 -11.64 11.00 -2.87
C GLN A 168 -10.23 11.23 -3.38
N GLN A 169 -10.10 11.59 -4.64
CA GLN A 169 -8.82 11.97 -5.22
C GLN A 169 -8.35 13.31 -4.63
N PRO A 170 -7.03 13.52 -4.48
CA PRO A 170 -6.49 14.82 -4.07
C PRO A 170 -7.00 15.93 -4.97
N LEU A 171 -7.29 17.09 -4.40
CA LEU A 171 -7.68 18.27 -5.18
C LEU A 171 -6.55 18.65 -6.13
N LYS A 172 -6.84 18.57 -7.43
CA LYS A 172 -5.99 19.13 -8.49
C LYS A 172 -6.00 20.65 -8.35
N GLN A 173 -4.81 21.26 -8.44
CA GLN A 173 -4.67 22.71 -8.49
C GLN A 173 -4.94 23.20 -9.91
#